data_AF-A0A166AAW5-F1
#
_entry.id   AF-A0A166AAW5-F1
#
_cell.length_a   1.000
_cell.length_b   1.000
_cell.length_c   1.000
_cell.angle_alpha   90.00
_cell.angle_beta   90.00
_cell.angle_gamma   90.00
#
_symmetry.space_group_name_H-M   'P 1'
#
loop_
_entity.id
_entity.type
_entity.pdbx_description
1 polymer ?
#
loop_
_entity_poly.entity_id
_entity_poly.type
_entity_poly.pdbx_seq_one_letter_code
_entity_poly.pdbx_strand_id
1 'polypeptide(L)'
;MVAPIALEQFFPTPLPSPAPGMGIDPHAPTFVGSVSKLLKTSLDARRRSDDTLLARVRSETVRGMEVYRLHLVEDEIRYRRDEETVVLGGIAKLLTRLMEKEKIDMAGLDNEAAAKRTQENDELNRLAREKAIVADMERRAKAADREAERVRKEARNRDFGRRVVAPLRSLGTQPATYPGTPGVQRLPTRLDRDIPRRRTFSNGLDIDKAKAVFETCKNVANEHRRRREEESQDFSFTSSFSEDSIMEEDEDSDVDDDENEITIHPGNIHLLDAPLILTAPAAPRPGEIDLLFLKKEWLKARTSVDIATHEWECQKAQHAYGALWTSIKTASGPLCEPLTFETFPWPMVTAPGAPYDIEVKDVVEFLFSGAKSSAQRQKALDNALKLWHADNFVRLGVVNHICKSDVELVKTGQMIVFSVLQELAGYNFGKA
;
A
#
# COMPACT_ATOMS: atom_id res chain seq x y z
N MET A 1 41.79 -15.81 41.35
CA MET A 1 42.49 -16.53 42.43
C MET A 1 41.71 -16.31 43.71
N VAL A 2 40.89 -17.29 44.11
CA VAL A 2 40.06 -17.24 45.33
C VAL A 2 40.44 -18.48 46.14
N ALA A 3 40.88 -18.27 47.37
CA ALA A 3 41.28 -19.34 48.29
C ALA A 3 40.05 -20.02 48.91
N PRO A 4 40.07 -21.35 49.16
CA PRO A 4 39.00 -22.02 49.87
C PRO A 4 39.16 -21.82 51.39
N ILE A 5 38.07 -21.41 52.04
CA ILE A 5 37.96 -21.35 53.50
C ILE A 5 37.64 -22.75 54.01
N ALA A 6 38.54 -23.29 54.84
CA ALA A 6 38.38 -24.56 55.53
C ALA A 6 37.36 -24.43 56.67
N LEU A 7 36.32 -25.27 56.65
CA LEU A 7 35.41 -25.50 57.77
C LEU A 7 36.01 -26.62 58.65
N GLU A 8 36.85 -26.25 59.60
CA GLU A 8 37.26 -27.16 60.68
C GLU A 8 36.44 -26.94 61.95
N GLN A 9 35.77 -28.03 62.35
CA GLN A 9 35.73 -28.58 63.71
C GLN A 9 35.32 -27.66 64.87
N PHE A 10 34.02 -27.66 65.18
CA PHE A 10 33.53 -27.47 66.54
C PHE A 10 32.83 -28.74 67.01
N PHE A 11 33.58 -29.64 67.65
CA PHE A 11 33.00 -30.68 68.50
C PHE A 11 32.94 -30.13 69.93
N PRO A 12 31.79 -30.20 70.62
CA PRO A 12 31.72 -29.80 72.02
C PRO A 12 32.37 -30.88 72.90
N THR A 13 33.24 -30.45 73.80
CA THR A 13 33.80 -31.25 74.90
C THR A 13 32.70 -31.91 75.75
N PRO A 14 32.86 -33.17 76.17
CA PRO A 14 31.88 -33.86 77.01
C PRO A 14 31.83 -33.25 78.41
N LEU A 15 30.61 -32.98 78.89
CA LEU A 15 30.33 -32.51 80.24
C LEU A 15 30.69 -33.58 81.29
N PRO A 16 31.20 -33.17 82.47
CA PRO A 16 31.53 -34.10 83.55
C PRO A 16 30.27 -34.73 84.14
N SER A 17 30.36 -36.04 84.39
CA SER A 17 29.29 -36.85 85.00
C SER A 17 28.94 -36.34 86.41
N PRO A 18 27.66 -36.22 86.77
CA PRO A 18 27.27 -35.76 88.10
C PRO A 18 27.55 -36.83 89.16
N ALA A 19 28.18 -36.41 90.25
CA ALA A 19 28.45 -37.25 91.41
C ALA A 19 27.13 -37.72 92.07
N PRO A 20 27.04 -38.98 92.52
CA PRO A 20 25.86 -39.51 93.17
C PRO A 20 25.79 -39.00 94.61
N GLY A 21 24.71 -38.30 94.99
CA GLY A 21 24.39 -38.10 96.41
C GLY A 21 23.85 -36.74 96.86
N MET A 22 23.23 -35.91 96.01
CA MET A 22 22.50 -34.72 96.51
C MET A 22 20.99 -34.86 96.26
N GLY A 23 20.23 -34.89 97.35
CA GLY A 23 18.78 -34.91 97.37
C GLY A 23 18.22 -33.66 96.70
N ILE A 24 17.30 -33.89 95.77
CA ILE A 24 16.61 -32.86 94.99
C ILE A 24 15.43 -32.38 95.83
N ASP A 25 15.44 -31.10 96.19
CA ASP A 25 14.33 -30.41 96.85
C ASP A 25 13.24 -30.08 95.80
N PRO A 26 12.02 -30.62 95.91
CA PRO A 26 11.00 -30.55 94.86
C PRO A 26 10.31 -29.18 94.68
N HIS A 27 10.74 -28.13 95.40
CA HIS A 27 10.11 -26.81 95.35
C HIS A 27 10.98 -25.65 94.83
N ALA A 28 12.18 -25.92 94.31
CA ALA A 28 12.98 -24.87 93.68
C ALA A 28 12.45 -24.52 92.27
N PRO A 29 12.12 -23.24 91.97
CA PRO A 29 11.71 -22.83 90.63
C PRO A 29 12.84 -23.10 89.64
N THR A 30 12.57 -23.96 88.67
CA THR A 30 13.57 -24.46 87.73
C THR A 30 14.13 -23.32 86.88
N PHE A 31 15.42 -23.03 87.06
CA PHE A 31 16.22 -22.06 86.31
C PHE A 31 16.08 -22.22 84.77
N VAL A 32 15.78 -23.45 84.33
CA VAL A 32 15.53 -23.83 82.93
C VAL A 32 14.33 -23.08 82.32
N GLY A 33 13.28 -22.78 83.10
CA GLY A 33 12.10 -22.08 82.60
C GLY A 33 12.35 -20.60 82.25
N SER A 34 13.24 -19.94 83.00
CA SER A 34 13.59 -18.53 82.78
C SER A 34 14.56 -18.34 81.61
N VAL A 35 15.52 -19.25 81.45
CA VAL A 35 16.46 -19.22 80.32
C VAL A 35 15.73 -19.53 79.00
N SER A 36 14.79 -20.47 79.01
CA SER A 36 14.02 -20.81 77.80
C SER A 36 13.11 -19.66 77.34
N LYS A 37 12.57 -18.86 78.27
CA LYS A 37 11.79 -17.65 77.92
C LYS A 37 12.68 -16.55 77.33
N LEU A 38 13.86 -16.30 77.93
CA LEU A 38 14.82 -15.31 77.43
C LEU A 38 15.37 -15.66 76.05
N LEU A 39 15.69 -16.94 75.79
CA LEU A 39 16.13 -17.40 74.48
C LEU A 39 15.02 -17.26 73.43
N LYS A 40 13.76 -17.56 73.78
CA LYS A 40 12.64 -17.41 72.86
C LYS A 40 12.39 -15.94 72.50
N THR A 41 12.41 -15.03 73.48
CA THR A 41 12.26 -13.59 73.23
C THR A 41 13.42 -13.01 72.40
N SER A 42 14.65 -13.49 72.62
CA SER A 42 15.82 -13.07 71.82
C SER A 42 15.75 -13.56 70.38
N LEU A 43 15.26 -14.78 70.15
CA LEU A 43 15.14 -15.36 68.81
C LEU A 43 14.03 -14.68 68.01
N ASP A 44 12.91 -14.36 68.66
CA ASP A 44 11.80 -13.63 68.05
C ASP A 44 12.18 -12.17 67.73
N ALA A 45 13.02 -11.52 68.56
CA ALA A 45 13.55 -10.19 68.28
C ALA A 45 14.49 -10.18 67.05
N ARG A 46 15.34 -11.21 66.90
CA ARG A 46 16.18 -11.37 65.71
C ARG A 46 15.36 -11.62 64.44
N ARG A 47 14.34 -12.48 64.50
CA ARG A 47 13.45 -12.72 63.34
C ARG A 47 12.76 -11.45 62.86
N ARG A 48 12.25 -10.62 63.78
CA ARG A 48 11.62 -9.33 63.40
C ARG A 48 12.61 -8.34 62.77
N SER A 49 13.86 -8.35 63.21
CA SER A 49 14.93 -7.53 62.62
C SER A 49 15.30 -8.02 61.21
N ASP A 50 15.37 -9.33 61.01
CA ASP A 50 15.68 -9.91 59.70
C ASP A 50 14.54 -9.70 58.70
N ASP A 51 13.28 -9.80 59.13
CA ASP A 51 12.10 -9.55 58.30
C ASP A 51 12.00 -8.07 57.86
N THR A 52 12.40 -7.13 58.72
CA THR A 52 12.42 -5.70 58.36
C THR A 52 13.56 -5.36 57.40
N LEU A 53 14.72 -6.00 57.54
CA LEU A 53 15.82 -5.87 56.57
C LEU A 53 15.45 -6.49 55.22
N LEU A 54 14.84 -7.68 55.21
CA LEU A 54 14.34 -8.32 53.99
C LEU A 54 13.26 -7.49 53.29
N ALA A 55 12.33 -6.88 54.04
CA ALA A 55 11.32 -5.99 53.49
C ALA A 55 11.96 -4.73 52.88
N ARG A 56 12.98 -4.15 53.54
CA ARG A 56 13.70 -2.98 53.03
C ARG A 56 14.47 -3.30 51.75
N VAL A 57 15.22 -4.40 51.73
CA VAL A 57 15.96 -4.87 50.55
C VAL A 57 14.99 -5.15 49.40
N ARG A 58 13.86 -5.82 49.64
CA ARG A 58 12.84 -6.03 48.60
C ARG A 58 12.29 -4.71 48.05
N SER A 59 12.02 -3.73 48.92
CA SER A 59 11.53 -2.41 48.47
C SER A 59 12.56 -1.65 47.63
N GLU A 60 13.84 -1.73 48.00
CA GLU A 60 14.93 -1.09 47.26
C GLU A 60 15.20 -1.80 45.92
N THR A 61 15.10 -3.14 45.86
CA THR A 61 15.19 -3.90 44.62
C THR A 61 14.04 -3.57 43.67
N VAL A 62 12.80 -3.51 44.16
CA VAL A 62 11.63 -3.11 43.36
C VAL A 62 11.81 -1.69 42.82
N ARG A 63 12.26 -0.75 43.66
CA ARG A 63 12.51 0.63 43.23
C ARG A 63 13.64 0.71 42.18
N GLY A 64 14.69 -0.10 42.33
CA GLY A 64 15.77 -0.20 41.35
C GLY A 64 15.30 -0.74 39.99
N MET A 65 14.45 -1.78 39.99
CA MET A 65 13.86 -2.32 38.76
C MET A 65 12.92 -1.34 38.08
N GLU A 66 12.19 -0.53 38.83
CA GLU A 66 11.29 0.48 38.28
C GLU A 66 12.04 1.65 37.62
N VAL A 67 13.16 2.08 38.21
CA VAL A 67 14.07 3.07 37.60
C VAL A 67 14.70 2.52 36.32
N TYR A 68 15.10 1.25 36.31
CA TYR A 68 15.65 0.60 35.11
C TYR A 68 14.61 0.49 33.99
N ARG A 69 13.36 0.15 34.34
CA ARG A 69 12.24 0.09 33.39
C ARG A 69 11.92 1.45 32.78
N LEU A 70 11.98 2.53 33.57
CA LEU A 70 11.77 3.89 33.07
C LEU A 70 12.89 4.32 32.10
N HIS A 71 14.15 3.96 32.37
CA HIS A 71 15.26 4.25 31.46
C HIS A 71 15.12 3.51 30.12
N LEU A 72 14.73 2.23 30.15
CA LEU A 72 14.43 1.45 28.94
C LEU A 72 13.33 2.11 28.08
N VAL A 73 12.27 2.60 28.71
CA VAL A 73 11.17 3.29 28.00
C VAL A 73 11.65 4.63 27.41
N GLU A 74 12.46 5.40 28.14
CA GLU A 74 13.02 6.65 27.60
C GLU A 74 13.97 6.42 26.42
N ASP A 75 14.81 5.38 26.49
CA ASP A 75 15.73 5.03 25.41
C ASP A 75 14.97 4.53 24.18
N GLU A 76 13.90 3.76 24.34
CA GLU A 76 13.04 3.35 23.23
C GLU A 76 12.30 4.54 22.58
N ILE A 77 11.83 5.51 23.38
CA ILE A 77 11.21 6.73 22.87
C ILE A 77 12.23 7.57 22.09
N ARG A 78 13.48 7.69 22.55
CA ARG A 78 14.54 8.40 21.82
C ARG A 78 14.88 7.69 20.51
N TYR A 79 15.02 6.37 20.56
CA TYR A 79 15.32 5.56 19.39
C TYR A 79 14.25 5.72 18.30
N ARG A 80 12.95 5.62 18.66
CA ARG A 80 11.85 5.85 17.69
C ARG A 80 11.84 7.26 17.12
N ARG A 81 12.18 8.27 17.92
CA ARG A 81 12.25 9.66 17.47
C ARG A 81 13.36 9.88 16.45
N ASP A 82 14.51 9.25 16.68
CA ASP A 82 15.64 9.32 15.75
C ASP A 82 15.31 8.57 14.45
N GLU A 83 14.68 7.39 14.51
CA GLU A 83 14.17 6.70 13.31
C GLU A 83 13.14 7.54 12.53
N GLU A 84 12.18 8.15 13.21
CA GLU A 84 11.20 9.04 12.56
C GLU A 84 11.89 10.23 11.87
N THR A 85 12.90 10.84 12.48
CA THR A 85 13.63 11.95 11.83
C THR A 85 14.46 11.49 10.63
N VAL A 86 15.03 10.28 10.66
CA VAL A 86 15.75 9.69 9.52
C VAL A 86 14.79 9.36 8.38
N VAL A 87 13.64 8.76 8.69
CA VAL A 87 12.60 8.44 7.70
C VAL A 87 12.01 9.71 7.09
N LEU A 88 11.65 10.71 7.90
CA LEU A 88 11.17 12.01 7.41
C LEU A 88 12.23 12.75 6.59
N GLY A 89 13.50 12.67 6.98
CA GLY A 89 14.62 13.20 6.20
C GLY A 89 14.82 12.49 4.86
N GLY A 90 14.62 11.17 4.83
CA GLY A 90 14.64 10.35 3.61
C GLY A 90 13.49 10.72 2.67
N ILE A 91 12.26 10.86 3.20
CA ILE A 91 11.08 11.28 2.44
C ILE A 91 11.27 12.69 1.88
N ALA A 92 11.78 13.64 2.68
CA ALA A 92 12.04 15.00 2.21
C ALA A 92 13.07 15.04 1.05
N LYS A 93 14.13 14.23 1.13
CA LYS A 93 15.12 14.09 0.03
C LYS A 93 14.49 13.46 -1.21
N LEU A 94 13.65 12.45 -1.05
CA LEU A 94 12.95 11.80 -2.16
C LEU A 94 11.99 12.78 -2.85
N LEU A 95 11.20 13.53 -2.08
CA LEU A 95 10.31 14.56 -2.59
C LEU A 95 11.08 15.67 -3.31
N THR A 96 12.23 16.08 -2.79
CA THR A 96 13.10 17.07 -3.47
C THR A 96 13.58 16.55 -4.82
N ARG A 97 14.03 15.29 -4.88
CA ARG A 97 14.45 14.65 -6.15
C ARG A 97 13.30 14.50 -7.14
N LEU A 98 12.10 14.18 -6.65
CA LEU A 98 10.90 14.09 -7.49
C LEU A 98 10.51 15.45 -8.06
N MET A 99 10.50 16.51 -7.23
CA MET A 99 10.25 17.87 -7.72
C MET A 99 11.32 18.35 -8.71
N GLU A 100 12.58 17.97 -8.51
CA GLU A 100 13.67 18.32 -9.42
C GLU A 100 13.56 17.57 -10.75
N LYS A 101 13.17 16.29 -10.71
CA LYS A 101 12.84 15.51 -11.91
C LYS A 101 11.64 16.10 -12.66
N GLU A 102 10.57 16.43 -11.94
CA GLU A 102 9.38 17.07 -12.53
C GLU A 102 9.72 18.43 -13.15
N LYS A 103 10.62 19.20 -12.53
CA LYS A 103 11.13 20.46 -13.09
C LYS A 103 11.92 20.25 -14.39
N ILE A 104 12.69 19.16 -14.49
CA ILE A 104 13.40 18.77 -15.72
C ILE A 104 12.41 18.34 -16.80
N ASP A 105 11.41 17.53 -16.44
CA ASP A 105 10.39 17.04 -17.37
C ASP A 105 9.51 18.20 -17.89
N MET A 106 9.12 19.14 -17.03
CA MET A 106 8.39 20.35 -17.41
C MET A 106 9.23 21.26 -18.33
N ALA A 107 10.53 21.41 -18.06
CA ALA A 107 11.44 22.15 -18.95
C ALA A 107 11.61 21.44 -20.32
N GLY A 108 11.54 20.11 -20.36
CA GLY A 108 11.53 19.33 -21.60
C GLY A 108 10.28 19.58 -22.45
N LEU A 109 9.11 19.60 -21.81
CA LEU A 109 7.83 19.87 -22.47
C LEU A 109 7.74 21.28 -23.06
N ASP A 110 8.28 22.29 -22.37
CA ASP A 110 8.33 23.66 -22.88
C ASP A 110 9.22 23.77 -24.13
N ASN A 111 10.33 23.03 -24.18
CA ASN A 111 11.21 22.98 -25.34
C ASN A 111 10.55 22.26 -26.53
N GLU A 112 9.82 21.16 -26.28
CA GLU A 112 9.08 20.45 -27.35
C GLU A 112 7.92 21.30 -27.88
N ALA A 113 7.19 21.99 -27.01
CA ALA A 113 6.13 22.92 -27.40
C ALA A 113 6.68 24.10 -28.20
N ALA A 114 7.86 24.63 -27.84
CA ALA A 114 8.55 25.66 -28.62
C ALA A 114 8.95 25.15 -30.01
N ALA A 115 9.46 23.93 -30.12
CA ALA A 115 9.83 23.30 -31.39
C ALA A 115 8.60 23.08 -32.30
N LYS A 116 7.48 22.62 -31.74
CA LYS A 116 6.21 22.49 -32.49
C LYS A 116 5.71 23.84 -33.00
N ARG A 117 5.76 24.90 -32.18
CA ARG A 117 5.38 26.25 -32.62
C ARG A 117 6.26 26.77 -33.76
N THR A 118 7.56 26.49 -33.73
CA THR A 118 8.45 26.86 -34.84
C THR A 118 8.10 26.10 -36.12
N GLN A 119 7.81 24.80 -36.03
CA GLN A 119 7.40 23.98 -37.16
C GLN A 119 6.07 24.45 -37.77
N GLU A 120 5.07 24.74 -36.94
CA GLU A 120 3.77 25.29 -37.39
C GLU A 120 3.94 26.64 -38.08
N ASN A 121 4.81 27.51 -37.56
CA ASN A 121 5.08 28.81 -38.17
C ASN A 121 5.78 28.67 -39.54
N ASP A 122 6.70 27.72 -39.68
CA ASP A 122 7.34 27.41 -40.96
C ASP A 122 6.36 26.86 -41.99
N GLU A 123 5.41 26.02 -41.56
CA GLU A 123 4.34 25.50 -42.41
C GLU A 123 3.37 26.61 -42.85
N LEU A 124 2.99 27.51 -41.95
CA LEU A 124 2.20 28.70 -42.30
C LEU A 124 2.91 29.59 -43.30
N ASN A 125 4.22 29.80 -43.13
CA ASN A 125 5.03 30.57 -44.07
C ASN A 125 5.12 29.88 -45.45
N ARG A 126 5.23 28.56 -45.48
CA ARG A 126 5.19 27.78 -46.72
C ARG A 126 3.85 27.95 -47.44
N LEU A 127 2.73 27.77 -46.73
CA LEU A 127 1.38 27.93 -47.29
C LEU A 127 1.13 29.36 -47.79
N ALA A 128 1.66 30.37 -47.09
CA ALA A 128 1.58 31.76 -47.55
C ALA A 128 2.31 31.98 -48.89
N ARG A 129 3.48 31.36 -49.08
CA ARG A 129 4.23 31.41 -50.34
C ARG A 129 3.48 30.70 -51.47
N GLU A 130 2.93 29.51 -51.19
CA GLU A 130 2.14 28.75 -52.17
C GLU A 130 0.88 29.54 -52.60
N LYS A 131 0.16 30.15 -51.65
CA LYS A 131 -0.97 31.04 -51.96
C LYS A 131 -0.56 32.24 -52.81
N ALA A 132 0.61 32.83 -52.56
CA ALA A 132 1.12 33.93 -53.36
C ALA A 132 1.42 33.52 -54.81
N ILE A 133 1.97 32.31 -55.01
CA ILE A 133 2.21 31.74 -56.34
C ILE A 133 0.90 31.52 -57.08
N VAL A 134 -0.10 30.90 -56.44
CA VAL A 134 -1.42 30.67 -57.05
C VAL A 134 -2.09 32.00 -57.43
N ALA A 135 -2.03 33.00 -56.55
CA ALA A 135 -2.58 34.32 -56.85
C ALA A 135 -1.88 35.00 -58.04
N ASP A 136 -0.57 34.79 -58.23
CA ASP A 136 0.15 35.28 -59.40
C ASP A 136 -0.25 34.54 -60.68
N MET A 137 -0.39 33.21 -60.61
CA MET A 137 -0.89 32.41 -61.74
C MET A 137 -2.29 32.84 -62.17
N GLU A 138 -3.20 33.10 -61.22
CA GLU A 138 -4.54 33.59 -61.52
C GLU A 138 -4.52 34.99 -62.16
N ARG A 139 -3.62 35.87 -61.72
CA ARG A 139 -3.40 37.18 -62.35
C ARG A 139 -2.91 37.03 -63.79
N ARG A 140 -1.98 36.11 -64.06
CA ARG A 140 -1.48 35.84 -65.43
C ARG A 140 -2.56 35.24 -66.32
N ALA A 141 -3.37 34.32 -65.81
CA ALA A 141 -4.50 33.74 -66.54
C ALA A 141 -5.52 34.83 -66.93
N LYS A 142 -5.93 35.68 -65.96
CA LYS A 142 -6.83 36.81 -66.24
C LYS A 142 -6.24 37.81 -67.25
N ALA A 143 -4.92 38.04 -67.21
CA ALA A 143 -4.26 38.89 -68.20
C ALA A 143 -4.28 38.25 -69.61
N ALA A 144 -4.00 36.95 -69.71
CA ALA A 144 -4.09 36.20 -70.96
C ALA A 144 -5.51 36.19 -71.54
N ASP A 145 -6.53 36.03 -70.70
CA ASP A 145 -7.93 36.09 -71.14
C ASP A 145 -8.32 37.47 -71.69
N ARG A 146 -7.88 38.54 -71.02
CA ARG A 146 -8.09 39.92 -71.50
C ARG A 146 -7.40 40.14 -72.85
N GLU A 147 -6.20 39.62 -73.02
CA GLU A 147 -5.46 39.72 -74.29
C GLU A 147 -6.13 38.91 -75.39
N ALA A 148 -6.57 37.67 -75.10
CA ALA A 148 -7.33 36.86 -76.04
C ALA A 148 -8.62 37.55 -76.47
N GLU A 149 -9.33 38.21 -75.54
CA GLU A 149 -10.54 38.98 -75.88
C GLU A 149 -10.22 40.22 -76.72
N ARG A 150 -9.09 40.89 -76.48
CA ARG A 150 -8.60 41.98 -77.33
C ARG A 150 -8.35 41.50 -78.75
N VAL A 151 -7.66 40.36 -78.92
CA VAL A 151 -7.40 39.72 -80.22
C VAL A 151 -8.71 39.34 -80.92
N ARG A 152 -9.68 38.75 -80.21
CA ARG A 152 -11.00 38.41 -80.79
C ARG A 152 -11.78 39.65 -81.25
N LYS A 153 -11.70 40.76 -80.51
CA LYS A 153 -12.33 42.03 -80.92
C LYS A 153 -11.65 42.61 -82.16
N GLU A 154 -10.33 42.58 -82.23
CA GLU A 154 -9.59 43.04 -83.41
C GLU A 154 -9.90 42.20 -84.65
N ALA A 155 -9.98 40.87 -84.51
CA ALA A 155 -10.39 39.96 -85.58
C ALA A 155 -11.81 40.26 -86.07
N ARG A 156 -12.78 40.46 -85.16
CA ARG A 156 -14.15 40.89 -85.51
C ARG A 156 -14.19 42.20 -86.29
N ASN A 157 -13.37 43.18 -85.90
CA ASN A 157 -13.28 44.46 -86.60
C ASN A 157 -12.68 44.30 -88.02
N ARG A 158 -11.69 43.42 -88.21
CA ARG A 158 -11.16 43.11 -89.56
C ARG A 158 -12.18 42.44 -90.46
N ASP A 159 -12.96 41.50 -89.95
CA ASP A 159 -14.00 40.82 -90.73
C ASP A 159 -15.15 41.75 -91.10
N PHE A 160 -15.51 42.70 -90.23
CA PHE A 160 -16.44 43.77 -90.58
C PHE A 160 -15.92 44.65 -91.71
N GLY A 161 -14.61 44.97 -91.72
CA GLY A 161 -13.98 45.69 -92.83
C GLY A 161 -14.04 44.95 -94.18
N ARG A 162 -14.07 43.61 -94.18
CA ARG A 162 -14.20 42.80 -95.41
C ARG A 162 -15.63 42.64 -95.91
N ARG A 163 -16.67 42.84 -95.08
CA ARG A 163 -18.08 42.70 -95.50
C ARG A 163 -18.74 43.95 -96.07
N VAL A 164 -18.06 45.10 -96.07
CA VAL A 164 -18.60 46.34 -96.67
C VAL A 164 -18.53 46.33 -98.21
N VAL A 165 -17.98 45.28 -98.83
CA VAL A 165 -18.08 45.06 -100.28
C VAL A 165 -18.67 43.68 -100.56
N ALA A 166 -19.94 43.49 -100.24
CA ALA A 166 -20.74 42.39 -100.79
C ALA A 166 -22.17 42.88 -101.04
N PRO A 167 -22.70 42.81 -102.28
CA PRO A 167 -24.02 43.32 -102.61
C PRO A 167 -25.14 42.47 -101.98
N LEU A 168 -26.15 43.19 -101.50
CA LEU A 168 -27.44 42.72 -101.01
C LEU A 168 -28.08 41.66 -101.91
N ARG A 169 -28.43 40.50 -101.35
CA ARG A 169 -29.59 39.72 -101.80
C ARG A 169 -30.41 39.25 -100.60
N SER A 170 -31.70 39.30 -100.83
CA SER A 170 -32.80 39.49 -99.90
C SER A 170 -33.55 38.20 -99.55
N LEU A 171 -34.39 38.32 -98.51
CA LEU A 171 -35.57 37.50 -98.17
C LEU A 171 -35.26 36.23 -97.34
N GLY A 172 -35.91 35.94 -96.21
CA GLY A 172 -36.99 36.62 -95.49
C GLY A 172 -37.34 35.86 -94.20
N THR A 173 -38.12 36.52 -93.31
CA THR A 173 -39.22 35.97 -92.45
C THR A 173 -38.98 34.68 -91.66
N GLN A 174 -39.23 34.53 -90.35
CA GLN A 174 -40.13 35.19 -89.38
C GLN A 174 -39.83 34.64 -87.94
N PRO A 175 -40.55 35.06 -86.86
CA PRO A 175 -40.05 35.13 -85.47
C PRO A 175 -40.57 34.04 -84.51
N ALA A 176 -39.92 33.89 -83.34
CA ALA A 176 -40.53 33.27 -82.15
C ALA A 176 -39.89 33.79 -80.83
N THR A 177 -40.63 34.70 -80.18
CA THR A 177 -41.06 34.68 -78.77
C THR A 177 -40.08 34.23 -77.65
N TYR A 178 -39.61 35.23 -76.87
CA TYR A 178 -39.20 35.17 -75.44
C TYR A 178 -40.41 34.85 -74.52
N PRO A 179 -40.33 34.51 -73.21
CA PRO A 179 -39.39 35.08 -72.21
C PRO A 179 -38.94 34.15 -71.05
N GLY A 180 -37.99 34.62 -70.22
CA GLY A 180 -37.72 33.96 -68.93
C GLY A 180 -36.40 34.31 -68.25
N THR A 181 -36.33 35.49 -67.62
CA THR A 181 -35.42 35.84 -66.51
C THR A 181 -36.15 36.95 -65.74
N PRO A 182 -36.01 37.13 -64.41
CA PRO A 182 -34.73 37.18 -63.70
C PRO A 182 -34.72 36.64 -62.25
N GLY A 183 -33.53 36.48 -61.66
CA GLY A 183 -33.38 36.22 -60.23
C GLY A 183 -31.95 36.40 -59.74
N VAL A 184 -31.60 37.66 -59.40
CA VAL A 184 -30.33 38.04 -58.76
C VAL A 184 -30.65 38.55 -57.35
N GLN A 185 -29.98 38.04 -56.32
CA GLN A 185 -29.64 38.71 -55.03
C GLN A 185 -28.72 37.77 -54.22
N ARG A 186 -27.42 38.07 -54.09
CA ARG A 186 -26.71 38.89 -53.08
C ARG A 186 -26.56 38.26 -51.67
N LEU A 187 -25.35 37.73 -51.46
CA LEU A 187 -24.42 37.77 -50.30
C LEU A 187 -24.90 37.70 -48.82
N PRO A 188 -24.15 36.97 -47.96
CA PRO A 188 -24.36 36.90 -46.51
C PRO A 188 -23.63 38.03 -45.75
N THR A 189 -24.22 38.52 -44.67
CA THR A 189 -23.59 39.51 -43.76
C THR A 189 -23.65 39.07 -42.30
N ARG A 190 -22.47 39.19 -41.66
CA ARG A 190 -22.16 39.45 -40.23
C ARG A 190 -22.27 38.29 -39.26
N LEU A 191 -21.14 37.79 -38.74
CA LEU A 191 -20.21 38.31 -37.72
C LEU A 191 -20.69 38.10 -36.27
N ASP A 192 -20.01 37.14 -35.63
CA ASP A 192 -19.79 36.98 -34.20
C ASP A 192 -19.49 38.29 -33.47
N ARG A 193 -20.05 38.43 -32.27
CA ARG A 193 -19.42 39.14 -31.15
C ARG A 193 -19.79 38.46 -29.83
N ASP A 194 -18.94 37.52 -29.44
CA ASP A 194 -18.81 37.09 -28.05
C ASP A 194 -18.25 38.22 -27.19
N ILE A 195 -18.89 38.43 -26.03
CA ILE A 195 -18.46 39.35 -24.98
C ILE A 195 -17.93 38.51 -23.81
N PRO A 196 -16.63 38.50 -23.49
CA PRO A 196 -16.16 37.87 -22.27
C PRO A 196 -16.39 38.80 -21.08
N ARG A 197 -17.25 38.36 -20.14
CA ARG A 197 -17.40 39.00 -18.83
C ARG A 197 -16.17 38.73 -17.96
N ARG A 198 -15.68 39.81 -17.36
CA ARG A 198 -14.55 39.93 -16.44
C ARG A 198 -14.63 38.93 -15.28
N ARG A 199 -13.53 38.20 -15.03
CA ARG A 199 -13.23 37.54 -13.76
C ARG A 199 -12.67 38.57 -12.77
N THR A 200 -13.29 38.69 -11.61
CA THR A 200 -12.69 39.33 -10.43
C THR A 200 -11.90 38.27 -9.67
N PHE A 201 -10.61 38.51 -9.47
CA PHE A 201 -9.75 37.72 -8.60
C PHE A 201 -10.08 38.03 -7.14
N SER A 202 -10.53 37.03 -6.40
CA SER A 202 -10.41 36.99 -4.94
C SER A 202 -9.34 35.96 -4.59
N ASN A 203 -8.35 36.38 -3.81
CA ASN A 203 -7.26 35.57 -3.27
C ASN A 203 -7.78 34.50 -2.29
N GLY A 204 -8.44 33.47 -2.82
CA GLY A 204 -8.70 32.22 -2.13
C GLY A 204 -7.63 31.21 -2.56
N LEU A 205 -7.16 30.39 -1.61
CA LEU A 205 -6.30 29.25 -1.85
C LEU A 205 -6.82 28.49 -3.08
N ASP A 206 -5.99 28.36 -4.11
CA ASP A 206 -6.37 27.94 -5.45
C ASP A 206 -6.89 26.49 -5.43
N ILE A 207 -8.21 26.35 -5.32
CA ILE A 207 -8.92 25.06 -5.21
C ILE A 207 -8.54 24.17 -6.41
N ASP A 208 -8.28 24.78 -7.57
CA ASP A 208 -7.88 24.06 -8.77
C ASP A 208 -6.47 23.49 -8.63
N LYS A 209 -5.56 24.15 -7.89
CA LYS A 209 -4.25 23.57 -7.55
C LYS A 209 -4.35 22.45 -6.53
N ALA A 210 -5.21 22.56 -5.51
CA ALA A 210 -5.41 21.47 -4.55
C ALA A 210 -6.04 20.23 -5.22
N LYS A 211 -7.00 20.44 -6.13
CA LYS A 211 -7.56 19.37 -6.97
C LYS A 211 -6.52 18.78 -7.92
N ALA A 212 -5.66 19.62 -8.51
CA ALA A 212 -4.57 19.16 -9.36
C ALA A 212 -3.59 18.27 -8.58
N VAL A 213 -3.16 18.68 -7.37
CA VAL A 213 -2.29 17.86 -6.51
C VAL A 213 -2.97 16.54 -6.14
N PHE A 214 -4.26 16.55 -5.81
CA PHE A 214 -5.02 15.33 -5.50
C PHE A 214 -5.11 14.37 -6.70
N GLU A 215 -5.43 14.87 -7.89
CA GLU A 215 -5.45 14.05 -9.10
C GLU A 215 -4.04 13.56 -9.50
N THR A 216 -2.99 14.34 -9.28
CA THR A 216 -1.60 13.88 -9.46
C THR A 216 -1.27 12.73 -8.52
N CYS A 217 -1.61 12.83 -7.22
CA CYS A 217 -1.39 11.73 -6.27
C CYS A 217 -2.17 10.47 -6.65
N LYS A 218 -3.41 10.61 -7.12
CA LYS A 218 -4.24 9.52 -7.60
C LYS A 218 -3.68 8.86 -8.87
N ASN A 219 -3.16 9.66 -9.80
CA ASN A 219 -2.51 9.16 -11.03
C ASN A 219 -1.20 8.42 -10.71
N VAL A 220 -0.39 8.92 -9.77
CA VAL A 220 0.83 8.25 -9.30
C VAL A 220 0.49 6.91 -8.64
N ALA A 221 -0.55 6.85 -7.80
CA ALA A 221 -1.01 5.60 -7.19
C ALA A 221 -1.50 4.58 -8.23
N ASN A 222 -2.23 5.04 -9.26
CA ASN A 222 -2.69 4.18 -10.35
C ASN A 222 -1.55 3.68 -11.25
N GLU A 223 -0.55 4.53 -11.55
CA GLU A 223 0.62 4.14 -12.33
C GLU A 223 1.48 3.10 -11.57
N HIS A 224 1.64 3.25 -10.25
CA HIS A 224 2.28 2.23 -9.42
C HIS A 224 1.53 0.90 -9.44
N ARG A 225 0.19 0.91 -9.42
CA ARG A 225 -0.63 -0.30 -9.58
C ARG A 225 -0.42 -0.93 -10.96
N ARG A 226 -0.47 -0.13 -12.02
CA ARG A 226 -0.27 -0.58 -13.42
C ARG A 226 1.10 -1.24 -13.61
N ARG A 227 2.18 -0.63 -13.11
CA ARG A 227 3.53 -1.23 -13.20
C ARG A 227 3.66 -2.54 -12.43
N ARG A 228 2.98 -2.69 -11.28
CA ARG A 228 2.94 -3.96 -10.56
C ARG A 228 2.21 -5.06 -11.32
N GLU A 229 1.16 -4.71 -12.05
CA GLU A 229 0.44 -5.65 -12.92
C GLU A 229 1.31 -6.07 -14.12
N GLU A 230 2.06 -5.15 -14.72
CA GLU A 230 3.03 -5.44 -15.79
C GLU A 230 4.19 -6.32 -15.30
N GLU A 231 4.78 -5.99 -14.15
CA GLU A 231 5.85 -6.81 -13.54
C GLU A 231 5.32 -8.20 -13.19
N SER A 232 4.09 -8.33 -12.70
CA SER A 232 3.48 -9.64 -12.40
C SER A 232 3.21 -10.48 -13.66
N GLN A 233 2.94 -9.84 -14.81
CA GLN A 233 2.77 -10.56 -16.08
C GLN A 233 4.10 -11.09 -16.63
N ASP A 234 5.19 -10.34 -16.49
CA ASP A 234 6.52 -10.78 -16.92
C ASP A 234 7.04 -12.00 -16.11
N PHE A 235 6.63 -12.14 -14.85
CA PHE A 235 6.95 -13.32 -14.04
C PHE A 235 6.13 -14.58 -14.39
N SER A 236 5.03 -14.44 -15.12
CA SER A 236 4.19 -15.58 -15.53
C SER A 236 4.75 -16.36 -16.73
N PHE A 237 5.66 -15.77 -17.51
CA PHE A 237 6.15 -16.35 -18.77
C PHE A 237 7.14 -17.52 -18.58
N THR A 238 7.69 -17.75 -17.38
CA THR A 238 8.61 -18.88 -17.14
C THR A 238 7.95 -20.11 -16.49
N SER A 239 6.63 -20.09 -16.26
CA SER A 239 5.92 -21.21 -15.61
C SER A 239 5.07 -22.07 -16.56
N SER A 240 5.25 -21.95 -17.88
CA SER A 240 4.61 -22.82 -18.86
C SER A 240 5.55 -23.95 -19.30
N PHE A 241 5.74 -24.97 -18.46
CA PHE A 241 6.18 -26.27 -18.95
C PHE A 241 5.62 -27.42 -18.10
N SER A 242 4.85 -28.28 -18.76
CA SER A 242 4.29 -29.58 -18.33
C SER A 242 3.17 -29.58 -17.28
N GLU A 243 1.94 -29.27 -17.71
CA GLU A 243 0.72 -29.88 -17.17
C GLU A 243 0.32 -31.03 -18.08
N ASP A 244 0.64 -32.26 -17.65
CA ASP A 244 0.13 -33.49 -18.23
C ASP A 244 -1.06 -33.96 -17.39
N SER A 245 -2.20 -34.10 -18.08
CA SER A 245 -3.34 -34.99 -17.80
C SER A 245 -3.69 -35.30 -16.34
N ILE A 246 -4.76 -34.68 -15.83
CA ILE A 246 -5.73 -35.33 -14.95
C ILE A 246 -7.12 -34.93 -15.45
N MET A 247 -7.87 -35.94 -15.92
CA MET A 247 -9.30 -35.80 -16.16
C MET A 247 -9.99 -35.83 -14.80
N GLU A 248 -10.72 -34.77 -14.45
CA GLU A 248 -11.67 -34.82 -13.35
C GLU A 248 -13.08 -34.63 -13.90
N GLU A 249 -13.92 -35.52 -13.43
CA GLU A 249 -15.28 -35.81 -13.84
C GLU A 249 -16.23 -34.75 -13.30
N ASP A 250 -17.20 -34.37 -14.12
CA ASP A 250 -18.29 -33.48 -13.77
C ASP A 250 -19.18 -34.15 -12.70
N GLU A 251 -19.07 -33.70 -11.44
CA GLU A 251 -20.07 -33.98 -10.41
C GLU A 251 -20.93 -32.73 -10.18
N ASP A 252 -22.15 -32.79 -10.73
CA ASP A 252 -23.27 -31.91 -10.44
C ASP A 252 -23.58 -31.96 -8.93
N SER A 253 -23.34 -30.85 -8.22
CA SER A 253 -23.86 -30.64 -6.87
C SER A 253 -24.85 -29.48 -6.87
N ASP A 254 -26.13 -29.85 -6.92
CA ASP A 254 -27.25 -28.98 -6.57
C ASP A 254 -27.12 -28.61 -5.09
N VAL A 255 -26.69 -27.36 -4.82
CA VAL A 255 -26.69 -26.78 -3.48
C VAL A 255 -27.88 -25.83 -3.39
N ASP A 256 -28.83 -26.20 -2.53
CA ASP A 256 -30.00 -25.42 -2.17
C ASP A 256 -29.59 -24.07 -1.53
N ASP A 257 -29.93 -22.97 -2.21
CA ASP A 257 -29.85 -21.60 -1.70
C ASP A 257 -30.97 -21.36 -0.66
N ASP A 258 -30.72 -21.70 0.60
CA ASP A 258 -31.57 -21.27 1.72
C ASP A 258 -31.24 -19.81 2.10
N GLU A 259 -32.00 -18.87 1.53
CA GLU A 259 -32.02 -17.47 1.95
C GLU A 259 -32.54 -17.32 3.38
N ASN A 260 -31.63 -17.15 4.34
CA ASN A 260 -31.99 -16.89 5.73
C ASN A 260 -32.18 -15.37 5.95
N GLU A 261 -33.42 -14.91 5.75
CA GLU A 261 -33.87 -13.54 5.98
C GLU A 261 -33.89 -13.22 7.49
N ILE A 262 -32.91 -12.43 7.96
CA ILE A 262 -32.85 -11.96 9.35
C ILE A 262 -33.82 -10.77 9.52
N THR A 263 -35.03 -11.08 9.97
CA THR A 263 -36.04 -10.08 10.35
C THR A 263 -35.68 -9.47 11.71
N ILE A 264 -35.14 -8.25 11.70
CA ILE A 264 -34.89 -7.46 12.92
C ILE A 264 -36.19 -6.74 13.32
N HIS A 265 -36.80 -7.14 14.43
CA HIS A 265 -37.95 -6.45 15.02
C HIS A 265 -37.52 -5.12 15.71
N PRO A 266 -38.06 -3.96 15.32
CA PRO A 266 -37.84 -2.71 16.05
C PRO A 266 -38.85 -2.61 17.20
N GLY A 267 -38.44 -3.03 18.40
CA GLY A 267 -39.23 -2.93 19.62
C GLY A 267 -38.70 -1.88 20.59
N ASN A 268 -39.49 -0.82 20.78
CA ASN A 268 -39.54 0.06 21.96
C ASN A 268 -38.30 0.87 22.36
N ILE A 269 -38.20 2.07 21.81
CA ILE A 269 -37.59 3.21 22.50
C ILE A 269 -38.71 4.21 22.78
N HIS A 270 -39.08 4.36 24.04
CA HIS A 270 -40.00 5.40 24.50
C HIS A 270 -39.32 6.77 24.33
N LEU A 271 -39.78 7.54 23.34
CA LEU A 271 -39.45 8.95 23.17
C LEU A 271 -40.17 9.77 24.26
N LEU A 272 -39.38 10.51 25.04
CA LEU A 272 -39.86 11.64 25.84
C LEU A 272 -40.05 12.83 24.89
N ASP A 273 -41.29 13.29 24.79
CA ASP A 273 -41.67 14.51 24.06
C ASP A 273 -41.08 15.75 24.75
N ALA A 274 -40.00 16.29 24.17
CA ALA A 274 -39.57 17.66 24.40
C ALA A 274 -39.27 18.31 23.04
N PRO A 275 -39.95 19.39 22.64
CA PRO A 275 -39.67 20.08 21.38
C PRO A 275 -38.40 20.93 21.57
N LEU A 276 -37.24 20.31 21.41
CA LEU A 276 -36.01 21.05 21.13
C LEU A 276 -36.12 21.56 19.70
N ILE A 277 -36.43 22.86 19.57
CA ILE A 277 -36.21 23.61 18.33
C ILE A 277 -34.70 23.62 18.08
N LEU A 278 -34.20 22.54 17.48
CA LEU A 278 -32.88 22.49 16.86
C LEU A 278 -32.96 23.40 15.64
N THR A 279 -32.63 24.68 15.85
CA THR A 279 -32.25 25.57 14.76
C THR A 279 -31.19 24.85 13.94
N ALA A 280 -31.54 24.52 12.69
CA ALA A 280 -30.64 23.85 11.76
C ALA A 280 -29.29 24.59 11.79
N PRO A 281 -28.17 23.87 11.98
CA PRO A 281 -26.86 24.52 11.95
C PRO A 281 -26.74 25.24 10.62
N ALA A 282 -26.52 26.56 10.69
CA ALA A 282 -26.40 27.43 9.53
C ALA A 282 -25.46 26.77 8.52
N ALA A 283 -25.92 26.60 7.28
CA ALA A 283 -25.15 25.95 6.24
C ALA A 283 -23.73 26.55 6.19
N PRO A 284 -22.68 25.71 6.17
CA PRO A 284 -21.30 26.18 6.17
C PRO A 284 -21.12 27.15 5.00
N ARG A 285 -20.50 28.30 5.28
CA ARG A 285 -20.34 29.36 4.29
C ARG A 285 -19.53 28.80 3.10
N PRO A 286 -19.96 29.01 1.85
CA PRO A 286 -19.19 28.59 0.69
C PRO A 286 -17.84 29.31 0.71
N GLY A 287 -16.75 28.58 0.97
CA GLY A 287 -15.38 29.10 0.99
C GLY A 287 -14.53 28.67 2.20
N GLU A 288 -15.14 28.15 3.27
CA GLU A 288 -14.40 27.60 4.42
C GLU A 288 -14.19 26.11 4.19
N ILE A 289 -13.01 25.74 3.68
CA ILE A 289 -12.63 24.32 3.59
C ILE A 289 -12.56 23.81 5.03
N ASP A 290 -13.48 22.91 5.36
CA ASP A 290 -13.52 22.29 6.68
C ASP A 290 -12.20 21.53 6.91
N LEU A 291 -11.35 22.08 7.77
CA LEU A 291 -10.07 21.47 8.14
C LEU A 291 -10.27 20.05 8.70
N LEU A 292 -11.45 19.75 9.27
CA LEU A 292 -11.80 18.39 9.71
C LEU A 292 -12.01 17.45 8.52
N PHE A 293 -12.61 17.93 7.42
CA PHE A 293 -12.74 17.16 6.19
C PHE A 293 -11.36 16.82 5.60
N LEU A 294 -10.47 17.82 5.47
CA LEU A 294 -9.11 17.58 4.98
C LEU A 294 -8.32 16.63 5.88
N LYS A 295 -8.42 16.78 7.22
CA LYS A 295 -7.79 15.87 8.18
C LYS A 295 -8.31 14.44 8.04
N LYS A 296 -9.62 14.26 7.86
CA LYS A 296 -10.26 12.95 7.67
C LYS A 296 -9.80 12.29 6.37
N GLU A 297 -9.77 13.02 5.26
CA GLU A 297 -9.31 12.49 3.97
C GLU A 297 -7.82 12.16 3.97
N TRP A 298 -6.99 12.99 4.62
CA TRP A 298 -5.56 12.67 4.80
C TRP A 298 -5.37 11.40 5.63
N LEU A 299 -6.13 11.23 6.71
CA LEU A 299 -6.02 10.04 7.56
C LEU A 299 -6.42 8.77 6.79
N LYS A 300 -7.49 8.83 5.99
CA LYS A 300 -7.89 7.74 5.09
C LYS A 300 -6.81 7.41 4.07
N ALA A 301 -6.22 8.43 3.44
CA ALA A 301 -5.15 8.24 2.45
C ALA A 301 -3.92 7.59 3.09
N ARG A 302 -3.53 8.05 4.29
CA ARG A 302 -2.43 7.45 5.05
C ARG A 302 -2.71 5.98 5.38
N THR A 303 -3.87 5.66 5.94
CA THR A 303 -4.23 4.26 6.22
C THR A 303 -4.26 3.41 4.96
N SER A 304 -4.70 3.97 3.82
CA SER A 304 -4.69 3.24 2.55
C SER A 304 -3.27 2.96 2.06
N VAL A 305 -2.32 3.88 2.29
CA VAL A 305 -0.90 3.68 1.96
C VAL A 305 -0.26 2.66 2.90
N ASP A 306 -0.57 2.71 4.20
CA ASP A 306 -0.05 1.75 5.18
C ASP A 306 -0.55 0.33 4.86
N ILE A 307 -1.84 0.17 4.56
CA ILE A 307 -2.42 -1.13 4.12
C ILE A 307 -1.77 -1.62 2.83
N ALA A 308 -1.59 -0.74 1.83
CA ALA A 308 -1.00 -1.13 0.54
C ALA A 308 0.50 -1.46 0.63
N THR A 309 1.21 -0.81 1.55
CA THR A 309 2.62 -1.13 1.85
C THR A 309 2.71 -2.50 2.51
N HIS A 310 1.89 -2.73 3.53
CA HIS A 310 1.83 -4.00 4.25
C HIS A 310 1.44 -5.17 3.34
N GLU A 311 0.40 -5.02 2.52
CA GLU A 311 0.00 -6.04 1.54
C GLU A 311 1.14 -6.36 0.56
N TRP A 312 1.90 -5.36 0.13
CA TRP A 312 3.05 -5.55 -0.75
C TRP A 312 4.18 -6.32 -0.06
N GLU A 313 4.47 -6.04 1.22
CA GLU A 313 5.45 -6.76 2.01
C GLU A 313 5.05 -8.23 2.21
N CYS A 314 3.77 -8.49 2.51
CA CYS A 314 3.24 -9.85 2.61
C CYS A 314 3.37 -10.62 1.28
N GLN A 315 3.00 -10.01 0.15
CA GLN A 315 3.15 -10.65 -1.17
C GLN A 315 4.61 -10.95 -1.52
N LYS A 316 5.51 -10.01 -1.23
CA LYS A 316 6.95 -10.21 -1.44
C LYS A 316 7.49 -11.37 -0.58
N ALA A 317 7.07 -11.44 0.69
CA ALA A 317 7.44 -12.52 1.59
C ALA A 317 6.87 -13.87 1.14
N GLN A 318 5.61 -13.92 0.68
CA GLN A 318 5.00 -15.13 0.10
C GLN A 318 5.75 -15.63 -1.14
N HIS A 319 6.17 -14.73 -2.02
CA HIS A 319 6.95 -15.09 -3.20
C HIS A 319 8.31 -15.68 -2.82
N ALA A 320 9.03 -15.05 -1.87
CA ALA A 320 10.30 -15.55 -1.36
C ALA A 320 10.16 -16.92 -0.69
N TYR A 321 9.11 -17.09 0.13
CA TYR A 321 8.73 -18.35 0.75
C TYR A 321 8.49 -19.46 -0.29
N GLY A 322 7.71 -19.17 -1.33
CA GLY A 322 7.43 -20.13 -2.40
C GLY A 322 8.69 -20.53 -3.18
N ALA A 323 9.56 -19.57 -3.49
CA ALA A 323 10.82 -19.81 -4.17
C ALA A 323 11.78 -20.67 -3.35
N LEU A 324 11.88 -20.43 -2.04
CA LEU A 324 12.74 -21.22 -1.16
C LEU A 324 12.21 -22.65 -0.98
N TRP A 325 10.90 -22.82 -0.79
CA TRP A 325 10.29 -24.16 -0.73
C TRP A 325 10.45 -24.94 -2.03
N THR A 326 10.38 -24.26 -3.18
CA THR A 326 10.66 -24.89 -4.47
C THR A 326 12.11 -25.33 -4.56
N SER A 327 13.04 -24.51 -4.05
CA SER A 327 14.46 -24.85 -3.99
C SER A 327 14.74 -26.06 -3.09
N ILE A 328 14.07 -26.15 -1.93
CA ILE A 328 14.17 -27.29 -1.01
C ILE A 328 13.63 -28.57 -1.67
N LYS A 329 12.47 -28.49 -2.32
CA LYS A 329 11.82 -29.66 -2.96
C LYS A 329 12.59 -30.21 -4.16
N THR A 330 13.24 -29.33 -4.91
CA THR A 330 13.93 -29.70 -6.17
C THR A 330 15.39 -30.10 -5.96
N ALA A 331 16.00 -29.68 -4.85
CA ALA A 331 17.38 -30.00 -4.55
C ALA A 331 17.56 -31.51 -4.30
N SER A 332 18.41 -32.15 -5.11
CA SER A 332 18.76 -33.58 -4.95
C SER A 332 19.77 -33.85 -3.82
N GLY A 333 20.24 -32.81 -3.13
CA GLY A 333 21.21 -32.88 -2.04
C GLY A 333 21.17 -31.60 -1.18
N PRO A 334 22.02 -31.48 -0.15
CA PRO A 334 22.06 -30.30 0.72
C PRO A 334 22.20 -29.01 -0.10
N LEU A 335 21.52 -27.95 0.33
CA LEU A 335 21.71 -26.63 -0.27
C LEU A 335 23.16 -26.18 -0.06
N CYS A 336 23.67 -25.35 -0.98
CA CYS A 336 25.04 -24.81 -0.89
C CYS A 336 25.28 -24.11 0.45
N GLU A 337 24.26 -23.42 0.95
CA GLU A 337 24.21 -22.82 2.28
C GLU A 337 23.13 -23.53 3.12
N PRO A 338 23.51 -24.11 4.27
CA PRO A 338 22.53 -24.75 5.15
C PRO A 338 21.65 -23.68 5.82
N LEU A 339 20.34 -23.93 5.83
CA LEU A 339 19.35 -23.04 6.44
C LEU A 339 19.49 -23.06 7.96
N THR A 340 19.62 -21.88 8.55
CA THR A 340 19.48 -21.66 10.00
C THR A 340 18.00 -21.50 10.38
N PHE A 341 17.68 -21.47 11.67
CA PHE A 341 16.32 -21.21 12.13
C PHE A 341 15.78 -19.87 11.59
N GLU A 342 16.58 -18.80 11.65
CA GLU A 342 16.18 -17.45 11.19
C GLU A 342 16.01 -17.34 9.67
N THR A 343 16.74 -18.15 8.90
CA THR A 343 16.67 -18.13 7.42
C THR A 343 15.70 -19.15 6.84
N PHE A 344 15.11 -19.99 7.69
CA PHE A 344 14.13 -21.00 7.29
C PHE A 344 12.84 -20.32 6.79
N PRO A 345 12.14 -20.88 5.77
CA PRO A 345 10.97 -20.23 5.15
C PRO A 345 9.73 -20.40 6.03
N TRP A 346 9.64 -19.64 7.11
CA TRP A 346 8.46 -19.55 7.96
C TRP A 346 7.30 -18.87 7.21
N PRO A 347 6.04 -19.27 7.45
CA PRO A 347 4.89 -18.63 6.83
C PRO A 347 4.55 -17.33 7.57
N MET A 348 5.50 -16.39 7.60
CA MET A 348 5.44 -15.11 8.30
C MET A 348 6.17 -14.04 7.47
N VAL A 349 5.77 -12.78 7.61
CA VAL A 349 6.42 -11.65 6.90
C VAL A 349 7.82 -11.41 7.44
N THR A 350 7.96 -11.45 8.76
CA THR A 350 9.23 -11.34 9.47
C THR A 350 9.58 -12.71 10.03
N ALA A 351 10.80 -13.17 9.79
CA ALA A 351 11.24 -14.46 10.29
C ALA A 351 11.34 -14.44 11.84
N PRO A 352 10.82 -15.47 12.53
CA PRO A 352 10.94 -15.60 13.98
C PRO A 352 12.40 -15.81 14.40
N GLY A 353 12.78 -15.25 15.55
CA GLY A 353 14.09 -15.50 16.16
C GLY A 353 14.12 -16.79 16.99
N ALA A 354 12.98 -17.19 17.53
CA ALA A 354 12.79 -18.43 18.27
C ALA A 354 11.44 -19.10 17.95
N PRO A 355 11.28 -20.41 18.23
CA PRO A 355 10.01 -21.12 17.97
C PRO A 355 8.79 -20.48 18.64
N TYR A 356 8.96 -19.85 19.81
CA TYR A 356 7.88 -19.23 20.57
C TYR A 356 7.44 -17.86 20.02
N ASP A 357 8.20 -17.29 19.09
CA ASP A 357 7.85 -16.02 18.43
C ASP A 357 6.84 -16.24 17.29
N ILE A 358 6.50 -17.50 16.98
CA ILE A 358 5.52 -17.85 15.96
C ILE A 358 4.12 -17.65 16.54
N GLU A 359 3.49 -16.53 16.17
CA GLU A 359 2.11 -16.23 16.59
C GLU A 359 1.07 -16.62 15.53
N VAL A 360 -0.12 -17.02 15.99
CA VAL A 360 -1.26 -17.36 15.13
C VAL A 360 -1.60 -16.22 14.16
N LYS A 361 -1.58 -14.98 14.66
CA LYS A 361 -1.97 -13.80 13.87
C LYS A 361 -1.07 -13.62 12.64
N ASP A 362 0.24 -13.85 12.79
CA ASP A 362 1.24 -13.60 11.75
C ASP A 362 1.17 -14.71 10.69
N VAL A 363 0.93 -15.96 11.11
CA VAL A 363 0.70 -17.08 10.20
C VAL A 363 -0.58 -16.90 9.39
N VAL A 364 -1.68 -16.47 10.03
CA VAL A 364 -2.97 -16.21 9.37
C VAL A 364 -2.85 -15.07 8.37
N GLU A 365 -2.25 -13.96 8.79
CA GLU A 365 -2.06 -12.78 7.97
C GLU A 365 -1.18 -13.09 6.75
N PHE A 366 -0.07 -13.80 6.96
CA PHE A 366 0.79 -14.23 5.88
C PHE A 366 0.09 -15.20 4.93
N LEU A 367 -0.59 -16.24 5.44
CA LEU A 367 -1.17 -17.30 4.61
C LEU A 367 -2.34 -16.78 3.75
N PHE A 368 -3.13 -15.86 4.28
CA PHE A 368 -4.31 -15.33 3.60
C PHE A 368 -4.10 -13.95 2.96
N SER A 369 -2.89 -13.41 3.02
CA SER A 369 -2.54 -12.21 2.24
C SER A 369 -2.83 -12.46 0.76
N GLY A 370 -3.76 -11.67 0.20
CA GLY A 370 -4.21 -11.78 -1.19
C GLY A 370 -5.35 -12.76 -1.46
N ALA A 371 -5.75 -13.60 -0.50
CA ALA A 371 -6.85 -14.55 -0.66
C ALA A 371 -8.21 -13.87 -0.40
N LYS A 372 -8.89 -13.44 -1.47
CA LYS A 372 -10.14 -12.66 -1.38
C LYS A 372 -11.35 -13.54 -1.11
N SER A 373 -11.39 -14.76 -1.67
CA SER A 373 -12.52 -15.68 -1.51
C SER A 373 -12.27 -16.74 -0.43
N SER A 374 -13.35 -17.30 0.11
CA SER A 374 -13.29 -18.42 1.06
C SER A 374 -12.59 -19.64 0.43
N ALA A 375 -12.94 -19.97 -0.82
CA ALA A 375 -12.31 -21.07 -1.56
C ALA A 375 -10.79 -20.90 -1.75
N GLN A 376 -10.32 -19.66 -2.01
CA GLN A 376 -8.88 -19.37 -2.09
C GLN A 376 -8.18 -19.57 -0.75
N ARG A 377 -8.80 -19.12 0.35
CA ARG A 377 -8.27 -19.32 1.71
C ARG A 377 -8.19 -20.81 2.06
N GLN A 378 -9.24 -21.58 1.77
CA GLN A 378 -9.24 -23.02 2.00
C GLN A 378 -8.13 -23.72 1.20
N LYS A 379 -7.98 -23.39 -0.09
CA LYS A 379 -6.91 -23.94 -0.92
C LYS A 379 -5.51 -23.60 -0.39
N ALA A 380 -5.30 -22.36 0.08
CA ALA A 380 -4.03 -21.96 0.69
C ALA A 380 -3.74 -22.76 1.97
N LEU A 381 -4.77 -22.96 2.81
CA LEU A 381 -4.69 -23.73 4.04
C LEU A 381 -4.37 -25.21 3.78
N ASP A 382 -5.07 -25.85 2.83
CA ASP A 382 -4.84 -27.25 2.47
C ASP A 382 -3.41 -27.47 1.94
N ASN A 383 -2.92 -26.53 1.12
CA ASN A 383 -1.55 -26.57 0.61
C ASN A 383 -0.52 -26.42 1.74
N ALA A 384 -0.76 -25.50 2.68
CA ALA A 384 0.10 -25.31 3.84
C ALA A 384 0.10 -26.55 4.75
N LEU A 385 -1.07 -27.12 5.07
CA LEU A 385 -1.20 -28.34 5.87
C LEU A 385 -0.42 -29.51 5.27
N LYS A 386 -0.55 -29.72 3.95
CA LYS A 386 0.22 -30.74 3.23
C LYS A 386 1.72 -30.48 3.37
N LEU A 387 2.17 -29.24 3.21
CA LEU A 387 3.58 -28.90 3.26
C LEU A 387 4.20 -29.06 4.65
N TRP A 388 3.50 -28.61 5.68
CA TRP A 388 3.96 -28.55 7.07
C TRP A 388 3.70 -29.83 7.87
N HIS A 389 3.07 -30.84 7.26
CA HIS A 389 2.88 -32.15 7.88
C HIS A 389 4.24 -32.82 8.17
N ALA A 390 4.39 -33.43 9.35
CA ALA A 390 5.64 -34.05 9.78
C ALA A 390 6.17 -35.10 8.76
N ASP A 391 5.30 -35.95 8.24
CA ASP A 391 5.68 -36.96 7.24
C ASP A 391 6.19 -36.33 5.95
N ASN A 392 5.60 -35.23 5.50
CA ASN A 392 6.07 -34.53 4.30
C ASN A 392 7.39 -33.80 4.56
N PHE A 393 7.57 -33.25 5.76
CA PHE A 393 8.83 -32.63 6.17
C PHE A 393 10.01 -33.61 6.12
N VAL A 394 9.78 -34.87 6.54
CA VAL A 394 10.76 -35.96 6.44
C VAL A 394 10.93 -36.43 4.99
N ARG A 395 9.82 -36.68 4.28
CA ARG A 395 9.83 -37.19 2.89
C ARG A 395 10.51 -36.23 1.92
N LEU A 396 10.32 -34.93 2.10
CA LEU A 396 10.97 -33.89 1.30
C LEU A 396 12.44 -33.67 1.68
N GLY A 397 12.95 -34.37 2.69
CA GLY A 397 14.35 -34.26 3.11
C GLY A 397 14.71 -32.90 3.69
N VAL A 398 13.72 -32.11 4.18
CA VAL A 398 13.92 -30.72 4.63
C VAL A 398 15.05 -30.63 5.67
N VAL A 399 15.12 -31.62 6.57
CA VAL A 399 16.15 -31.72 7.62
C VAL A 399 17.58 -31.77 7.06
N ASN A 400 17.78 -32.27 5.83
CA ASN A 400 19.11 -32.33 5.20
C ASN A 400 19.61 -30.96 4.73
N HIS A 401 18.72 -29.97 4.62
CA HIS A 401 19.06 -28.62 4.19
C HIS A 401 19.23 -27.67 5.39
N ILE A 402 18.98 -28.12 6.63
CA ILE A 402 19.03 -27.30 7.84
C ILE A 402 20.38 -27.48 8.54
N CYS A 403 20.91 -26.41 9.13
CA CYS A 403 22.08 -26.45 9.98
C CYS A 403 21.84 -27.40 11.16
N LYS A 404 22.79 -28.30 11.43
CA LYS A 404 22.64 -29.35 12.46
C LYS A 404 22.33 -28.81 13.86
N SER A 405 22.80 -27.61 14.19
CA SER A 405 22.52 -26.95 15.48
C SER A 405 21.04 -26.55 15.64
N ASP A 406 20.36 -26.30 14.52
CA ASP A 406 19.04 -25.65 14.50
C ASP A 406 17.92 -26.64 14.18
N VAL A 407 18.25 -27.90 13.87
CA VAL A 407 17.28 -28.94 13.50
C VAL A 407 16.16 -29.08 14.54
N GLU A 408 16.50 -29.08 15.83
CA GLU A 408 15.49 -29.23 16.89
C GLU A 408 14.65 -27.97 17.08
N LEU A 409 15.22 -26.78 16.84
CA LEU A 409 14.47 -25.53 16.83
C LEU A 409 13.48 -25.51 15.66
N VAL A 410 13.91 -25.90 14.46
CA VAL A 410 13.05 -25.93 13.27
C VAL A 410 11.95 -26.97 13.41
N LYS A 411 12.22 -28.16 13.95
CA LYS A 411 11.16 -29.15 14.26
C LYS A 411 10.14 -28.62 15.25
N THR A 412 10.61 -27.94 16.31
CA THR A 412 9.71 -27.33 17.29
C THR A 412 8.83 -26.26 16.65
N GLY A 413 9.43 -25.37 15.85
CA GLY A 413 8.68 -24.35 15.10
C GLY A 413 7.71 -24.97 14.08
N GLN A 414 8.11 -26.03 13.38
CA GLN A 414 7.25 -26.77 12.45
C GLN A 414 6.02 -27.35 13.16
N MET A 415 6.18 -27.91 14.35
CA MET A 415 5.05 -28.41 15.14
C MET A 415 4.10 -27.29 15.57
N ILE A 416 4.63 -26.12 15.94
CA ILE A 416 3.82 -24.94 16.28
C ILE A 416 3.02 -24.48 15.05
N VAL A 417 3.69 -24.25 13.92
CA VAL A 417 3.03 -23.86 12.65
C VAL A 417 1.96 -24.88 12.27
N PHE A 418 2.27 -26.17 12.32
CA PHE A 418 1.31 -27.21 11.97
C PHE A 418 0.10 -27.22 12.91
N SER A 419 0.30 -27.02 14.22
CA SER A 419 -0.80 -26.89 15.19
C SER A 419 -1.69 -25.68 14.88
N VAL A 420 -1.10 -24.54 14.50
CA VAL A 420 -1.87 -23.35 14.09
C VAL A 420 -2.70 -23.65 12.84
N LEU A 421 -2.11 -24.31 11.84
CA LEU A 421 -2.83 -24.68 10.61
C LEU A 421 -3.97 -25.66 10.88
N GLN A 422 -3.79 -26.63 11.80
CA GLN A 422 -4.84 -27.56 12.20
C GLN A 422 -6.00 -26.85 12.91
N GLU A 423 -5.68 -25.90 13.80
CA GLU A 423 -6.70 -25.08 14.46
C GLU A 423 -7.51 -24.30 13.42
N LEU A 424 -6.84 -23.65 12.46
CA LEU A 424 -7.49 -22.91 11.38
C LEU A 424 -8.36 -23.81 10.49
N ALA A 425 -7.98 -25.06 10.26
CA ALA A 425 -8.80 -26.00 9.49
C ALA A 425 -10.00 -26.53 10.28
N GLY A 426 -9.89 -26.61 11.60
CA GLY A 426 -11.01 -26.93 12.49
C GLY A 426 -12.03 -25.78 12.59
N TYR A 427 -11.59 -24.54 12.42
CA TYR A 427 -12.46 -23.38 12.22
C TYR A 427 -13.06 -23.42 10.81
N ASN A 428 -14.18 -24.15 10.65
CA ASN A 428 -14.97 -24.11 9.42
C ASN A 428 -15.25 -22.64 9.01
N PHE A 429 -14.59 -22.15 7.95
CA PHE A 429 -14.76 -20.80 7.39
C PHE A 429 -16.17 -20.57 6.78
N GLY A 430 -17.10 -21.50 6.93
CA GLY A 430 -18.49 -21.44 6.47
C GLY A 430 -19.53 -21.16 7.57
N LYS A 431 -19.13 -20.71 8.76
CA LYS A 431 -20.07 -20.35 9.86
C LYS A 431 -20.01 -18.87 10.32
N ALA A 432 -19.23 -18.02 9.66
CA ALA A 432 -19.05 -16.61 10.05
C ALA A 432 -19.75 -15.67 9.09
#